data_AF-A0A9E6W3Q5-F1
#
_entry.id   AF-A0A9E6W3Q5-F1
#
_cell.length_a   1.000
_cell.length_b   1.000
_cell.length_c   1.000
_cell.angle_alpha   90.00
_cell.angle_beta   90.00
_cell.angle_gamma   90.00
#
_symmetry.space_group_name_H-M   'P 1'
#
loop_
_entity.id
_entity.type
_entity.pdbx_description
1 polymer ?
#
loop_
_entity_poly.entity_id
_entity_poly.type
_entity_poly.pdbx_seq_one_letter_code
_entity_poly.pdbx_strand_id
1 'polypeptide(L)'
;MRKEKVSQPPILPLFIAFACYGALLVLMATHLFWSWSGMASLGLLFQIFISPILMLWVALESSRNLVLSSYHLWIFRVAGLYFIVLLILALLLYT
;
A
#
# COMPACT_ATOMS: atom_id res chain seq x y z
N MET A 1 6.86 -24.70 -2.93
CA MET A 1 6.57 -23.78 -1.80
C MET A 1 7.23 -24.31 -0.54
N ARG A 2 8.24 -23.63 0.02
CA ARG A 2 8.75 -23.94 1.37
C ARG A 2 7.61 -23.66 2.34
N LYS A 3 7.18 -24.67 3.10
CA LYS A 3 6.24 -24.47 4.22
C LYS A 3 7.00 -23.77 5.33
N GLU A 4 7.14 -22.45 5.23
CA GLU A 4 7.57 -21.66 6.39
C GLU A 4 6.47 -21.77 7.44
N LYS A 5 6.76 -22.46 8.55
CA LYS A 5 5.91 -22.44 9.74
C LYS A 5 6.08 -21.09 10.41
N VAL A 6 5.47 -20.05 9.84
CA VAL A 6 5.38 -18.75 10.48
C VAL A 6 4.34 -18.89 11.60
N SER A 7 4.77 -18.76 12.85
CA SER A 7 3.87 -18.93 14.00
C SER A 7 2.72 -17.91 14.00
N GLN A 8 2.96 -16.73 13.41
CA GLN A 8 2.01 -15.62 13.33
C GLN A 8 2.13 -14.94 11.96
N PRO A 9 1.36 -15.37 10.94
CA PRO A 9 1.39 -14.72 9.63
C PRO A 9 0.78 -13.30 9.70
N PRO A 10 1.39 -12.31 9.03
CA PRO A 10 0.92 -10.92 9.03
C PRO A 10 -0.27 -10.70 8.08
N ILE A 11 -1.38 -11.39 8.32
CA ILE A 11 -2.57 -11.40 7.43
C ILE A 11 -3.16 -10.00 7.30
N LEU A 12 -3.40 -9.32 8.42
CA LEU A 12 -4.02 -7.99 8.43
C LEU A 12 -3.10 -6.93 7.79
N PRO A 13 -1.79 -6.86 8.10
CA PRO A 13 -0.85 -6.02 7.36
C PRO A 13 -0.84 -6.27 5.85
N LEU A 14 -0.88 -7.54 5.42
CA LEU A 14 -0.95 -7.92 4.00
C LEU A 14 -2.24 -7.40 3.34
N PHE A 15 -3.38 -7.58 4.00
CA PHE A 15 -4.67 -7.15 3.47
C PHE A 15 -4.74 -5.63 3.31
N ILE A 16 -4.25 -4.88 4.31
CA ILE A 16 -4.20 -3.41 4.24
C ILE A 16 -3.24 -2.96 3.14
N ALA A 17 -2.06 -3.58 3.06
CA ALA A 17 -1.11 -3.26 1.99
C ALA A 17 -1.73 -3.48 0.61
N PHE A 18 -2.35 -4.65 0.41
CA PHE A 18 -3.05 -4.99 -0.82
C PHE A 18 -4.17 -4.00 -1.15
N ALA A 19 -5.02 -3.64 -0.19
CA ALA A 19 -6.11 -2.69 -0.40
C ALA A 19 -5.61 -1.31 -0.84
N CYS A 20 -4.56 -0.78 -0.21
CA CYS A 20 -4.01 0.53 -0.57
C CYS A 20 -3.36 0.52 -1.96
N TYR A 21 -2.57 -0.51 -2.28
CA TYR A 21 -1.95 -0.66 -3.61
C TYR A 21 -3.00 -0.90 -4.70
N GLY A 22 -4.03 -1.71 -4.41
CA GLY A 22 -5.15 -1.95 -5.31
C GLY A 22 -5.92 -0.66 -5.59
N ALA A 23 -6.21 0.14 -4.57
CA ALA A 23 -6.86 1.44 -4.74
C ALA A 23 -5.97 2.42 -5.53
N LEU A 24 -4.64 2.37 -5.36
CA LEU A 24 -3.66 3.14 -6.15
C LEU A 24 -3.75 2.77 -7.63
N LEU A 25 -3.75 1.46 -7.92
CA LEU A 25 -3.88 0.92 -9.27
C LEU A 25 -5.20 1.35 -9.93
N VAL A 26 -6.32 1.25 -9.20
CA VAL A 26 -7.64 1.70 -9.70
C VAL A 26 -7.62 3.18 -10.03
N LEU A 27 -6.99 4.00 -9.19
CA LEU A 27 -6.90 5.44 -9.43
C LEU A 27 -6.06 5.75 -10.68
N MET A 28 -4.95 5.03 -10.87
CA MET A 28 -4.11 5.16 -12.06
C MET A 28 -4.83 4.70 -13.34
N ALA A 29 -5.54 3.57 -13.28
CA ALA A 29 -6.36 3.10 -14.40
C ALA A 29 -7.48 4.09 -14.72
N THR A 30 -8.10 4.69 -13.70
CA THR A 30 -9.14 5.72 -13.88
C THR A 30 -8.57 6.95 -14.60
N HIS A 31 -7.37 7.40 -14.24
CA HIS A 31 -6.72 8.52 -14.91
C HIS A 31 -6.36 8.23 -16.37
N LEU A 32 -5.88 7.01 -16.68
CA LEU A 32 -5.43 6.64 -18.02
C LEU A 32 -6.58 6.31 -19.00
N PHE A 33 -7.67 5.72 -18.50
CA PHE A 33 -8.72 5.15 -19.36
C PHE A 33 -10.09 5.83 -19.22
N TRP A 34 -10.31 6.64 -18.19
CA TRP A 34 -11.60 7.29 -17.93
C TRP A 34 -11.47 8.80 -17.71
N SER A 35 -12.61 9.49 -17.82
CA SER A 35 -12.70 10.90 -17.42
C SER A 35 -12.61 11.02 -15.91
N TRP A 36 -11.83 11.99 -15.43
CA TRP A 36 -11.76 12.29 -14.02
C TRP A 36 -13.14 12.63 -13.44
N SER A 37 -13.51 12.00 -12.32
CA SER A 37 -14.82 12.18 -11.68
C SER A 37 -14.67 12.57 -10.21
N GLY A 38 -15.75 13.03 -9.59
CA GLY A 38 -15.77 13.29 -8.15
C GLY A 38 -15.41 12.06 -7.30
N MET A 39 -15.75 10.84 -7.75
CA MET A 39 -15.33 9.61 -7.08
C MET A 39 -13.82 9.36 -7.18
N ALA A 40 -13.19 9.71 -8.31
CA ALA A 40 -11.74 9.63 -8.45
C ALA A 40 -11.03 10.60 -7.48
N SER A 41 -11.56 11.81 -7.32
CA SER A 41 -11.08 12.76 -6.31
C SER A 41 -11.20 12.22 -4.88
N LEU A 42 -12.29 11.51 -4.56
CA LEU A 42 -12.45 10.87 -3.25
C LEU A 42 -11.39 9.79 -3.02
N GLY A 43 -11.12 8.97 -4.05
CA GLY A 43 -10.04 7.99 -4.04
C GLY A 43 -8.67 8.63 -3.84
N LEU A 44 -8.42 9.78 -4.48
CA LEU A 44 -7.18 10.54 -4.34
C LEU A 44 -7.01 11.06 -2.90
N LEU A 45 -8.07 11.65 -2.32
CA LEU A 45 -8.04 12.10 -0.92
C LEU A 45 -7.77 10.94 0.04
N PHE A 46 -8.40 9.78 -0.18
CA PHE A 46 -8.10 8.57 0.60
C PHE A 46 -6.63 8.15 0.49
N GLN A 47 -6.03 8.23 -0.70
CA GLN A 47 -4.63 7.90 -0.93
C GLN A 47 -3.66 8.91 -0.29
N ILE A 48 -4.03 10.19 -0.19
CA ILE A 48 -3.17 11.23 0.39
C ILE A 48 -3.26 11.26 1.92
N PHE A 49 -4.44 11.04 2.50
CA PHE A 49 -4.65 11.23 3.94
C PHE A 49 -4.72 9.93 4.73
N ILE A 50 -5.42 8.91 4.21
CA ILE A 50 -5.73 7.70 4.98
C ILE A 50 -4.71 6.60 4.73
N SER A 51 -4.42 6.31 3.45
CA SER A 51 -3.50 5.24 3.07
C SER A 51 -2.07 5.40 3.63
N PRO A 52 -1.48 6.61 3.74
CA PRO A 52 -0.15 6.77 4.32
C PRO A 52 -0.13 6.45 5.82
N ILE A 53 -1.20 6.77 6.54
CA ILE A 53 -1.35 6.43 7.96
C ILE A 53 -1.45 4.91 8.11
N LEU A 54 -2.27 4.26 7.28
CA LEU A 54 -2.39 2.80 7.26
C LEU A 54 -1.06 2.13 6.93
N MET A 55 -0.32 2.62 5.94
CA MET A 55 0.98 2.09 5.54
C MET A 55 2.06 2.31 6.58
N LEU A 56 2.04 3.45 7.27
CA LEU A 56 2.92 3.69 8.41
C LEU A 56 2.64 2.70 9.54
N TRP A 57 1.37 2.47 9.86
CA TRP A 57 0.98 1.45 10.85
C TRP A 57 1.43 0.04 10.43
N VAL A 58 1.23 -0.34 9.17
CA VAL A 58 1.71 -1.62 8.60
C VAL A 58 3.23 -1.75 8.74
N ALA A 59 3.98 -0.68 8.46
CA ALA A 59 5.43 -0.67 8.59
C ALA A 59 5.88 -0.81 10.06
N LEU A 60 5.23 -0.11 10.99
CA LEU A 60 5.53 -0.20 12.42
C LEU A 60 5.18 -1.56 13.01
N GLU A 61 4.07 -2.17 12.60
CA GLU A 61 3.69 -3.50 13.06
C GLU A 61 4.63 -4.58 12.50
N SER A 62 5.02 -4.44 11.23
CA SER A 62 5.94 -5.38 10.59
C SER A 62 7.38 -5.24 11.10
N SER A 63 7.79 -4.04 11.53
CA SER A 63 9.15 -3.76 12.03
C SER A 63 9.47 -4.51 13.32
N ARG A 64 8.45 -4.76 14.15
CA ARG A 64 8.57 -5.51 15.42
C ARG A 64 8.94 -6.98 15.21
N ASN A 65 8.61 -7.53 14.04
CA ASN A 65 8.69 -8.97 13.75
C ASN A 65 9.59 -9.31 12.55
N LEU A 66 10.49 -8.38 12.14
CA LEU A 66 11.35 -8.53 10.95
C LEU A 66 12.25 -9.77 10.99
N VAL A 67 12.69 -10.17 12.17
CA VAL A 67 13.61 -11.31 12.36
C VAL A 67 12.86 -12.65 12.27
N LEU A 68 11.54 -12.66 12.48
CA LEU A 68 10.77 -13.90 12.61
C LEU A 68 10.42 -14.57 11.27
N SER A 69 10.31 -13.81 10.18
CA SER A 69 10.01 -14.39 8.86
C SER A 69 10.36 -13.44 7.72
N SER A 70 10.65 -13.99 6.54
CA SER A 70 10.81 -13.19 5.32
C SER A 70 9.54 -12.44 4.92
N TYR A 71 8.34 -12.91 5.29
CA TYR A 71 7.07 -12.24 4.99
C TYR A 71 6.95 -10.85 5.64
N HIS A 72 7.29 -10.74 6.93
CA HIS A 72 7.30 -9.47 7.65
C HIS A 72 8.29 -8.47 7.03
N LEU A 73 9.45 -8.94 6.57
CA LEU A 73 10.42 -8.10 5.87
C LEU A 73 9.89 -7.59 4.53
N TRP A 74 9.22 -8.45 3.76
CA TRP A 74 8.61 -8.03 2.50
C TRP A 74 7.51 -6.99 2.71
N ILE A 75 6.63 -7.21 3.68
CA ILE A 75 5.56 -6.25 3.98
C ILE A 75 6.13 -4.92 4.45
N PHE A 76 7.16 -4.94 5.29
CA PHE A 76 7.85 -3.71 5.71
C PHE A 76 8.42 -2.94 4.51
N ARG A 77 9.10 -3.63 3.59
CA ARG A 77 9.63 -3.01 2.35
C ARG A 77 8.53 -2.46 1.47
N VAL A 78 7.45 -3.21 1.27
CA VAL A 78 6.29 -2.81 0.46
C VAL A 78 5.58 -1.60 1.08
N ALA A 79 5.45 -1.54 2.40
CA ALA A 79 4.88 -0.41 3.11
C ALA A 79 5.76 0.85 3.00
N GLY A 80 7.09 0.70 3.03
CA GLY A 80 8.02 1.81 2.78
C GLY A 80 7.98 2.30 1.33
N LEU A 81 7.96 1.38 0.36
CA LEU A 81 7.88 1.70 -1.08
C LEU A 81 6.61 2.46 -1.45
N TYR A 82 5.52 2.27 -0.68
CA TYR A 82 4.24 2.92 -0.96
C TYR A 82 4.37 4.44 -1.03
N PHE A 83 5.17 5.07 -0.16
CA PHE A 83 5.37 6.53 -0.17
C PHE A 83 6.04 7.03 -1.45
N ILE A 84 6.99 6.26 -1.98
CA ILE A 84 7.66 6.59 -3.25
C ILE A 84 6.67 6.45 -4.40
N VAL A 85 5.89 5.37 -4.42
CA VAL A 85 4.86 5.13 -5.45
C VAL A 85 3.79 6.21 -5.40
N LEU A 86 3.34 6.62 -4.22
CA LEU A 86 2.38 7.69 -4.04
C LEU A 86 2.92 9.04 -4.56
N LEU A 87 4.19 9.36 -4.29
CA LEU A 87 4.83 10.56 -4.81
C LEU A 87 4.87 10.55 -6.35
N ILE A 88 5.28 9.43 -6.94
CA ILE A 88 5.33 9.27 -8.40
C ILE A 88 3.92 9.43 -8.99
N LEU A 89 2.91 8.81 -8.38
CA LEU A 89 1.52 8.95 -8.83
C LEU A 89 1.08 10.42 -8.75
N ALA A 90 1.34 11.11 -7.64
CA ALA A 90 0.96 12.50 -7.48
C ALA A 90 1.60 13.40 -8.55
N LEU A 91 2.85 13.13 -8.94
CA LEU A 91 3.51 13.83 -10.04
C LEU A 91 2.86 13.52 -11.39
N LEU A 92 2.57 12.24 -11.67
CA LEU A 92 1.92 11.81 -12.92
C LEU A 92 0.52 12.41 -13.09
N LEU A 93 -0.23 12.59 -11.99
CA LEU A 93 -1.56 13.19 -12.03
C LEU A 93 -1.56 14.70 -12.25
N TYR A 94 -0.41 15.36 -12.06
CA TYR A 94 -0.26 16.80 -12.22
C TYR A 94 0.27 17.18 -13.62
N THR A 95 0.75 16.22 -14.39
CA THR A 95 1.22 16.38 -15.79
C THR A 95 0.10 16.10 -16.78
#